data_AF-A0A9E5G127-F1
#
_entry.id   AF-A0A9E5G127-F1
#
_cell.length_a   1.000
_cell.length_b   1.000
_cell.length_c   1.000
_cell.angle_alpha   90.00
_cell.angle_beta   90.00
_cell.angle_gamma   90.00
#
_symmetry.space_group_name_H-M   'P 1'
#
loop_
_entity.id
_entity.type
_entity.pdbx_description
1 polymer ?
#
loop_
_entity_poly.entity_id
_entity_poly.type
_entity_poly.pdbx_seq_one_letter_code
_entity_poly.pdbx_strand_id
1 'polypeptide(L)'
;TITEAWVRATVPNQSATGAFMRMASKKDTKLISANSDAAGVVEVHEMTMEKDIMRMRAVDGLQLAAGKPLELKAGGYHLMMMDLKKQLKVGFEVQISLVFQNANGERETVYVHAPVALNKPK
;
A
#
# COMPACT_ATOMS: atom_id res chain seq x y z
N THR A 1 -7.74 -11.51 2.38
CA THR A 1 -8.62 -10.46 2.92
C THR A 1 -7.84 -9.18 3.09
N ILE A 2 -8.44 -8.06 2.71
CA ILE A 2 -7.87 -6.73 2.88
C ILE A 2 -8.90 -5.90 3.64
N THR A 3 -8.47 -5.19 4.67
CA THR A 3 -9.33 -4.39 5.55
C THR A 3 -8.63 -3.08 5.90
N GLU A 4 -9.39 -2.08 6.37
CA GLU A 4 -8.86 -0.80 6.85
C GLU A 4 -7.99 -0.08 5.81
N ALA A 5 -8.32 -0.25 4.52
CA ALA A 5 -7.59 0.41 3.45
C ALA A 5 -7.90 1.90 3.43
N TRP A 6 -6.88 2.74 3.29
CA TRP A 6 -7.02 4.18 3.11
C TRP A 6 -5.79 4.79 2.44
N VAL A 7 -5.96 5.95 1.83
CA VAL A 7 -4.87 6.72 1.22
C VAL A 7 -4.73 8.05 1.96
N ARG A 8 -3.50 8.47 2.22
CA ARG A 8 -3.26 9.78 2.84
C ARG A 8 -3.57 10.91 1.86
N ALA A 9 -4.39 11.86 2.32
CA ALA A 9 -4.70 13.06 1.57
C ALA A 9 -3.43 13.89 1.30
N THR A 10 -3.45 14.60 0.18
CA THR A 10 -2.31 15.38 -0.33
C THR A 10 -2.60 16.87 -0.37
N VAL A 11 -1.57 17.68 -0.18
CA VAL A 11 -1.63 19.14 -0.44
C VAL A 11 -1.51 19.43 -1.95
N PRO A 12 -1.86 20.64 -2.43
CA PRO A 12 -1.65 21.00 -3.83
C PRO A 12 -0.19 20.80 -4.27
N ASN A 13 0.01 20.34 -5.50
CA ASN A 13 1.32 20.07 -6.12
C ASN A 13 2.15 18.94 -5.49
N GLN A 14 1.62 18.21 -4.50
CA GLN A 14 2.28 17.02 -3.98
C GLN A 14 2.19 15.88 -5.00
N SER A 15 3.34 15.33 -5.40
CA SER A 15 3.45 14.31 -6.46
C SER A 15 3.44 12.87 -5.95
N ALA A 16 3.47 12.65 -4.63
CA ALA A 16 3.46 11.33 -4.05
C ALA A 16 2.73 11.24 -2.70
N THR A 17 2.18 10.08 -2.36
CA THR A 17 1.51 9.82 -1.08
C THR A 17 1.65 8.36 -0.64
N GLY A 18 1.24 8.05 0.59
CA GLY A 18 1.17 6.69 1.11
C GLY A 18 -0.25 6.14 1.13
N ALA A 19 -0.40 4.87 0.77
CA ALA A 19 -1.59 4.07 1.05
C ALA A 19 -1.30 2.96 2.06
N PHE A 20 -2.28 2.70 2.90
CA PHE A 20 -2.18 1.89 4.11
C PHE A 20 -3.38 0.94 4.16
N MET A 21 -3.19 -0.23 4.73
CA MET A 21 -4.21 -1.28 4.83
C MET A 21 -3.72 -2.42 5.70
N ARG A 22 -4.62 -3.29 6.11
CA ARG A 22 -4.30 -4.55 6.75
C ARG A 22 -4.61 -5.69 5.79
N MET A 23 -3.65 -6.60 5.63
CA MET A 23 -3.75 -7.74 4.73
C MET A 23 -3.62 -9.04 5.52
N ALA A 24 -4.43 -10.03 5.17
CA ALA A 24 -4.32 -11.37 5.73
C ALA A 24 -4.66 -12.42 4.68
N SER A 25 -3.95 -13.55 4.70
CA SER A 25 -4.19 -14.67 3.80
C SER A 25 -4.28 -15.97 4.60
N LYS A 26 -5.09 -16.92 4.13
CA LYS A 26 -5.13 -18.30 4.68
C LYS A 26 -4.00 -19.19 4.12
N LYS A 27 -3.29 -18.72 3.10
CA LYS A 27 -2.19 -19.41 2.42
C LYS A 27 -0.96 -18.50 2.37
N ASP A 28 0.22 -19.08 2.30
CA ASP A 28 1.44 -18.32 2.05
C ASP A 28 1.36 -17.67 0.67
N THR A 29 1.51 -16.35 0.64
CA THR A 29 1.43 -15.56 -0.58
C THR A 29 2.37 -14.37 -0.49
N LYS A 30 2.76 -13.83 -1.64
CA LYS A 30 3.63 -12.66 -1.73
C LYS A 30 2.91 -11.57 -2.51
N LEU A 31 2.82 -10.37 -1.96
CA LEU A 31 2.48 -9.18 -2.75
C LEU A 31 3.67 -8.86 -3.66
N ILE A 32 3.49 -8.98 -4.97
CA ILE A 32 4.56 -8.79 -5.96
C ILE A 32 4.40 -7.50 -6.78
N SER A 33 3.21 -6.91 -6.80
CA SER A 33 2.97 -5.66 -7.51
C SER A 33 1.71 -4.97 -6.97
N ALA A 34 1.65 -3.65 -7.13
CA ALA A 34 0.47 -2.84 -6.88
C ALA A 34 0.34 -1.81 -8.00
N ASN A 35 -0.90 -1.42 -8.32
CA ASN A 35 -1.20 -0.31 -9.24
C ASN A 35 -2.39 0.48 -8.73
N SER A 36 -2.60 1.67 -9.28
CA SER A 36 -3.75 2.51 -8.95
C SER A 36 -4.18 3.37 -10.13
N ASP A 37 -5.45 3.77 -10.14
CA ASP A 37 -5.98 4.75 -11.06
C ASP A 37 -5.46 6.17 -10.78
N ALA A 38 -5.11 6.48 -9.53
CA ALA A 38 -4.70 7.80 -9.08
C ALA A 38 -3.20 8.13 -9.27
N ALA A 39 -2.35 7.11 -9.47
CA ALA A 39 -0.90 7.22 -9.50
C ALA A 39 -0.30 6.59 -10.76
N GLY A 40 0.84 7.12 -11.23
CA GLY A 40 1.59 6.51 -12.34
C GLY A 40 2.42 5.32 -11.88
N VAL A 41 2.94 5.37 -10.66
CA VAL A 41 3.79 4.32 -10.06
C VAL A 41 3.29 3.99 -8.67
N VAL A 42 3.23 2.70 -8.33
CA VAL A 42 2.94 2.23 -6.97
C VAL A 42 3.97 1.20 -6.56
N GLU A 43 4.68 1.46 -5.47
CA GLU A 43 5.73 0.61 -4.94
C GLU A 43 5.46 0.24 -3.48
N VAL A 44 5.97 -0.91 -3.04
CA VAL A 44 5.98 -1.25 -1.62
C VAL A 44 7.23 -0.66 -1.00
N HIS A 45 7.09 0.19 0.01
CA HIS A 45 8.20 0.81 0.71
C HIS A 45 8.21 0.37 2.16
N GLU A 46 9.41 0.18 2.71
CA GLU A 46 9.67 -0.05 4.13
C GLU A 46 10.29 1.20 4.74
N MET A 47 9.83 1.57 5.94
CA MET A 47 10.53 2.52 6.80
C MET A 47 11.28 1.78 7.90
N THR A 48 12.60 1.94 7.95
CA THR A 48 13.44 1.37 9.00
C THR A 48 14.29 2.44 9.67
N MET A 49 14.56 2.26 10.95
CA MET A 49 15.53 3.06 11.69
C MET A 49 16.90 2.43 11.53
N GLU A 50 17.81 3.12 10.84
CA GLU A 50 19.19 2.70 10.70
C GLU A 50 20.08 3.77 11.31
N LYS A 51 20.72 3.47 12.46
CA LYS A 51 21.63 4.40 13.17
C LYS A 51 20.97 5.76 13.45
N ASP A 52 19.77 5.72 14.04
CA ASP A 52 18.93 6.89 14.34
C ASP A 52 18.43 7.69 13.13
N ILE A 53 18.66 7.22 11.90
CA ILE A 53 18.14 7.82 10.68
C ILE A 53 16.98 6.97 10.16
N MET A 54 15.80 7.58 10.02
CA MET A 54 14.70 6.94 9.29
C MET A 54 15.07 6.85 7.81
N ARG A 55 15.13 5.63 7.30
CA ARG A 55 15.31 5.34 5.88
C ARG A 55 14.04 4.74 5.31
N MET A 56 13.66 5.26 4.16
CA MET A 56 12.57 4.73 3.34
C MET A 56 13.18 4.03 2.13
N ARG A 57 12.79 2.78 1.88
CA ARG A 57 13.34 1.97 0.80
C ARG A 57 12.25 1.16 0.11
N ALA A 58 12.27 1.16 -1.23
CA ALA A 58 11.45 0.24 -2.02
C ALA A 58 11.88 -1.22 -1.82
N VAL A 59 10.91 -2.11 -1.73
CA VAL A 59 11.12 -3.56 -1.64
C VAL A 59 10.42 -4.25 -2.80
N ASP A 60 11.02 -5.33 -3.33
CA ASP A 60 10.52 -6.07 -4.49
C ASP A 60 9.21 -6.84 -4.24
N GLY A 61 8.68 -6.75 -3.03
CA GLY A 61 7.44 -7.37 -2.63
C GLY A 61 7.41 -7.67 -1.15
N LEU A 62 6.27 -8.18 -0.70
CA LEU A 62 5.99 -8.37 0.72
C LEU A 62 5.42 -9.76 0.96
N GLN A 63 6.04 -10.52 1.85
CA GLN A 63 5.59 -11.87 2.17
C GLN A 63 4.43 -11.81 3.18
N LEU A 64 3.35 -12.52 2.88
CA LEU A 64 2.21 -12.74 3.77
C LEU A 64 2.19 -14.22 4.14
N ALA A 65 2.60 -14.53 5.38
CA ALA A 65 2.50 -15.88 5.91
C ALA A 65 1.05 -16.25 6.21
N ALA A 66 0.69 -17.51 5.99
CA ALA A 66 -0.64 -18.04 6.25
C ALA A 66 -1.08 -17.77 7.70
N GLY A 67 -2.27 -17.21 7.85
CA GLY A 67 -2.86 -16.91 9.16
C GLY A 67 -2.19 -15.77 9.93
N LYS A 68 -1.14 -15.13 9.38
CA LYS A 68 -0.46 -13.98 9.99
C LYS A 68 -0.84 -12.70 9.26
N PRO A 69 -1.69 -11.85 9.86
CA PRO A 69 -1.97 -10.55 9.29
C PRO A 69 -0.73 -9.67 9.24
N LEU A 70 -0.63 -8.89 8.17
CA LEU A 70 0.41 -7.90 7.97
C LEU A 70 -0.24 -6.52 7.79
N GLU A 71 0.27 -5.53 8.52
CA GLU A 71 -0.25 -4.17 8.48
C GLU A 71 0.70 -3.27 7.70
N LEU A 72 0.16 -2.61 6.68
CA LEU A 72 0.79 -1.47 6.02
C LEU A 72 0.38 -0.21 6.77
N LYS A 73 1.34 0.44 7.44
CA LYS A 73 1.11 1.60 8.32
C LYS A 73 2.21 2.65 8.20
N ALA A 74 1.89 3.88 8.60
CA ALA A 74 2.87 4.95 8.69
C ALA A 74 4.01 4.56 9.65
N GLY A 75 5.25 4.77 9.23
CA GLY A 75 6.45 4.35 9.99
C GLY A 75 6.81 2.87 9.86
N GLY A 76 6.13 2.11 8.99
CA GLY A 76 6.50 0.73 8.64
C GLY A 76 6.35 0.50 7.12
N TYR A 77 5.90 -0.70 6.73
CA TYR A 77 5.57 -0.96 5.33
C TYR A 77 4.38 -0.12 4.88
N HIS A 78 4.41 0.38 3.64
CA HIS A 78 3.29 1.08 3.02
C HIS A 78 3.39 1.03 1.50
N LEU A 79 2.29 1.34 0.82
CA LEU A 79 2.31 1.53 -0.63
C LEU A 79 2.65 2.99 -0.91
N MET A 80 3.81 3.23 -1.49
CA MET A 80 4.21 4.54 -1.98
C MET A 80 3.61 4.74 -3.37
N MET A 81 2.75 5.75 -3.49
CA MET A 81 2.07 6.13 -4.72
C MET A 81 2.74 7.38 -5.28
N MET A 82 3.35 7.30 -6.45
CA MET A 82 4.11 8.38 -7.09
C MET A 82 3.49 8.74 -8.44
N ASP A 83 3.89 9.89 -8.97
CA ASP A 83 3.33 10.48 -10.18
C ASP A 83 1.81 10.62 -10.08
N LEU A 84 1.36 11.25 -8.99
CA LEU A 84 -0.05 11.48 -8.74
C LEU A 84 -0.66 12.32 -9.87
N LYS A 85 -1.72 11.78 -10.48
CA LYS A 85 -2.40 12.39 -11.64
C LYS A 85 -3.23 13.62 -11.25
N LYS A 86 -3.62 13.70 -9.98
CA LYS A 86 -4.40 14.79 -9.38
C LYS A 86 -4.21 14.82 -7.88
N GLN A 87 -4.53 15.95 -7.27
CA GLN A 87 -4.60 16.05 -5.81
C GLN A 87 -5.65 15.09 -5.24
N LEU A 88 -5.25 14.31 -4.23
CA LEU A 88 -6.15 13.43 -3.47
C LEU A 88 -6.66 14.18 -2.23
N LYS A 89 -7.93 14.58 -2.25
CA LYS A 89 -8.58 15.27 -1.11
C LYS A 89 -9.43 14.30 -0.30
N VAL A 90 -9.74 14.68 0.94
CA VAL A 90 -10.70 13.93 1.76
C VAL A 90 -12.05 13.79 1.04
N GLY A 91 -12.65 12.61 1.15
CA GLY A 91 -13.92 12.28 0.50
C GLY A 91 -13.78 11.71 -0.91
N PHE A 92 -12.57 11.72 -1.49
CA PHE A 92 -12.27 10.91 -2.66
C PHE A 92 -12.03 9.45 -2.26
N GLU A 93 -12.18 8.57 -3.24
CA GLU A 93 -11.80 7.17 -3.16
C GLU A 93 -10.80 6.86 -4.26
N VAL A 94 -9.85 5.98 -3.96
CA VAL A 94 -8.80 5.54 -4.87
C VAL A 94 -8.92 4.04 -5.07
N GLN A 95 -8.91 3.59 -6.33
CA GLN A 95 -8.87 2.17 -6.62
C GLN A 95 -7.41 1.70 -6.66
N ILE A 96 -7.11 0.65 -5.91
CA ILE A 96 -5.80 0.00 -5.86
C ILE A 96 -5.96 -1.45 -6.28
N SER A 97 -5.17 -1.91 -7.24
CA SER A 97 -5.07 -3.33 -7.60
C SER A 97 -3.79 -3.91 -7.03
N LEU A 98 -3.91 -4.97 -6.23
CA LEU A 98 -2.78 -5.69 -5.63
C LEU A 98 -2.63 -7.03 -6.31
N VAL A 99 -1.43 -7.34 -6.77
CA VAL A 99 -1.10 -8.62 -7.40
C VAL A 99 -0.35 -9.48 -6.40
N PHE A 100 -0.98 -10.57 -5.99
CA PHE A 100 -0.42 -11.57 -5.12
C PHE A 100 0.05 -12.78 -5.93
N GLN A 101 1.12 -13.43 -5.46
CA GLN A 101 1.61 -14.68 -6.01
C GLN A 101 1.72 -15.72 -4.91
N ASN A 102 1.13 -16.90 -5.12
CA ASN A 102 1.24 -18.01 -4.17
C ASN A 102 2.51 -18.85 -4.41
N ALA A 103 2.74 -19.85 -3.56
CA ALA A 103 3.89 -20.75 -3.66
C ALA A 103 3.97 -21.55 -4.97
N ASN A 104 2.84 -21.73 -5.67
CA ASN A 104 2.79 -22.42 -6.97
C ASN A 104 3.06 -21.47 -8.15
N GLY A 105 3.32 -20.19 -7.88
CA GLY A 105 3.55 -19.16 -8.89
C GLY A 105 2.27 -18.56 -9.49
N GLU A 106 1.09 -19.02 -9.07
CA GLU A 106 -0.20 -18.51 -9.55
C GLU A 106 -0.41 -17.07 -9.04
N ARG A 107 -0.91 -16.21 -9.91
CA ARG A 107 -1.13 -14.80 -9.62
C ARG A 107 -2.62 -14.50 -9.43
N GLU A 108 -2.94 -13.73 -8.41
CA GLU A 108 -4.28 -13.24 -8.11
C GLU A 108 -4.25 -11.71 -7.99
N THR A 109 -5.19 -11.04 -8.67
CA THR A 109 -5.37 -9.60 -8.54
C THR A 109 -6.55 -9.31 -7.63
N VAL A 110 -6.31 -8.55 -6.56
CA VAL A 110 -7.33 -8.09 -5.63
C VAL A 110 -7.51 -6.59 -5.77
N TYR A 111 -8.74 -6.15 -6.02
CA TYR A 111 -9.09 -4.74 -6.10
C TYR A 111 -9.54 -4.21 -4.74
N VAL A 112 -9.07 -3.03 -4.38
CA VAL A 112 -9.31 -2.37 -3.10
C VAL A 112 -9.75 -0.94 -3.37
N HIS A 113 -10.88 -0.58 -2.78
CA HIS A 113 -11.38 0.78 -2.74
C HIS A 113 -10.89 1.43 -1.44
N ALA A 114 -9.99 2.40 -1.55
CA ALA A 114 -9.33 3.03 -0.42
C ALA A 114 -9.80 4.50 -0.30
N PRO A 115 -10.58 4.85 0.74
CA PRO A 115 -10.95 6.24 1.00
C PRO A 115 -9.73 7.10 1.29
N VAL A 116 -9.78 8.35 0.84
CA VAL A 116 -8.75 9.35 1.11
C VAL A 116 -9.06 10.05 2.43
N ALA A 117 -8.09 10.03 3.36
CA ALA A 117 -8.23 10.61 4.69
C ALA A 117 -6.94 11.31 5.15
N LEU A 118 -7.05 12.23 6.12
CA LEU A 118 -5.88 12.88 6.71
C LEU A 118 -5.08 11.95 7.63
N ASN A 119 -5.79 11.06 8.33
CA ASN A 119 -5.25 10.09 9.30
C ASN A 119 -5.96 8.73 9.11
N LYS A 120 -5.47 7.67 9.77
CA LYS A 120 -6.13 6.36 9.80
C LYS A 120 -7.61 6.56 10.20
N PRO A 121 -8.57 6.17 9.34
CA PRO A 121 -9.99 6.25 9.68
C PRO A 121 -10.29 5.47 10.96
N LYS A 122 -11.20 5.99 11.77
CA LYS A 122 -11.70 5.30 12.97
C LYS A 122 -12.70 4.22 12.59
#